data_AF-A0A7W2HU72-F1
#
_entry.id   AF-A0A7W2HU72-F1
#
_cell.length_a   1.000
_cell.length_b   1.000
_cell.length_c   1.000
_cell.angle_alpha   90.00
_cell.angle_beta   90.00
_cell.angle_gamma   90.00
#
_symmetry.space_group_name_H-M   'P 1'
#
loop_
_entity.id
_entity.type
_entity.pdbx_description
1 polymer ?
#
loop_
_entity_poly.entity_id
_entity_poly.type
_entity_poly.pdbx_seq_one_letter_code
_entity_poly.pdbx_strand_id
1 'polypeptide(L)'
;MPVDQLDTRILRLLLEQPRTSVREYARVLGIARGTLQARLDRLERDGVITGTAPSLSPAALGHPVLAFVHVEVTQGRLDEVGDALAEVPEIVEAFSTTGGGDLLTRVVARDNAHLEDLVQTLISIPGVVRTRTEVALRERVRYRLLPLVAAVGRAAGPTPGPGTGGGGPTGPGTGGGGPTGPGTGGAGPGGGRG
;
A
#
# COMPACT_ATOMS: atom_id res chain seq x y z
N MET A 1 -8.46 -7.93 -5.38
CA MET A 1 -8.76 -8.73 -4.16
C MET A 1 -7.76 -8.29 -3.08
N PRO A 2 -8.10 -8.31 -1.79
CA PRO A 2 -7.14 -7.94 -0.75
C PRO A 2 -5.95 -8.92 -0.74
N VAL A 3 -4.77 -8.41 -0.36
CA VAL A 3 -3.54 -9.18 -0.14
C VAL A 3 -3.83 -10.27 0.89
N ASP A 4 -3.58 -11.53 0.54
CA ASP A 4 -3.82 -12.66 1.44
C ASP A 4 -2.60 -13.01 2.31
N GLN A 5 -2.73 -14.02 3.17
CA GLN A 5 -1.68 -14.44 4.08
C GLN A 5 -0.43 -14.97 3.36
N LEU A 6 -0.60 -15.68 2.23
CA LEU A 6 0.52 -16.18 1.44
C LEU A 6 1.23 -15.03 0.75
N ASP A 7 0.47 -14.10 0.17
CA ASP A 7 1.00 -12.90 -0.47
C ASP A 7 1.81 -12.07 0.53
N THR A 8 1.33 -11.94 1.77
CA THR A 8 2.08 -11.27 2.83
C THR A 8 3.41 -11.95 3.13
N ARG A 9 3.45 -13.30 3.17
CA ARG A 9 4.71 -14.03 3.37
C ARG A 9 5.68 -13.83 2.21
N ILE A 10 5.18 -13.78 0.98
CA ILE A 10 5.98 -13.47 -0.22
C ILE A 10 6.59 -12.06 -0.09
N LEU A 11 5.77 -11.06 0.22
CA LEU A 11 6.23 -9.67 0.37
C LEU A 11 7.27 -9.51 1.49
N ARG A 12 7.15 -10.25 2.60
CA ARG A 12 8.19 -10.25 3.65
C ARG A 12 9.52 -10.77 3.14
N LEU A 13 9.53 -11.89 2.40
CA LEU A 13 10.74 -12.46 1.83
C LEU A 13 11.41 -11.50 0.82
N LEU A 14 10.60 -10.81 0.00
CA LEU A 14 11.11 -9.80 -0.92
C LEU A 14 11.77 -8.62 -0.19
N LEU A 15 11.15 -8.14 0.89
CA LEU A 15 11.67 -7.00 1.66
C LEU A 15 12.89 -7.35 2.52
N GLU A 16 12.94 -8.57 3.08
CA GLU A 16 14.02 -9.02 3.96
C GLU A 16 15.22 -9.56 3.16
N GLN A 17 14.98 -10.18 2.00
CA GLN A 17 16.00 -10.87 1.23
C GLN A 17 15.87 -10.61 -0.28
N PRO A 18 15.92 -9.35 -0.76
CA PRO A 18 15.56 -8.97 -2.13
C PRO A 18 16.40 -9.62 -3.24
N ARG A 19 17.58 -10.16 -2.93
CA ARG A 19 18.49 -10.80 -3.90
C ARG A 19 18.28 -12.31 -4.03
N THR A 20 17.34 -12.87 -3.28
CA THR A 20 17.07 -14.31 -3.27
C THR A 20 16.26 -14.72 -4.51
N SER A 21 16.58 -15.87 -5.08
CA SER A 21 15.90 -16.37 -6.27
C SER A 21 14.45 -16.80 -5.98
N VAL A 22 13.58 -16.66 -6.99
CA VAL A 22 12.19 -17.16 -6.94
C VAL A 22 12.12 -18.64 -6.58
N ARG A 23 13.08 -19.46 -7.05
CA ARG A 23 13.17 -20.89 -6.70
C ARG A 23 13.33 -21.09 -5.19
N GLU A 24 14.19 -20.29 -4.58
CA GLU A 24 14.48 -20.39 -3.16
C GLU A 24 13.33 -19.89 -2.30
N TYR A 25 12.66 -18.80 -2.72
CA TYR A 25 11.41 -18.38 -2.08
C TYR A 25 10.33 -19.46 -2.13
N ALA A 26 10.13 -20.11 -3.28
CA ALA A 26 9.16 -21.20 -3.43
C ALA A 26 9.47 -22.36 -2.46
N ARG A 27 10.76 -22.72 -2.33
CA ARG A 27 11.25 -23.72 -1.38
C ARG A 27 10.94 -23.34 0.08
N VAL A 28 11.25 -22.11 0.49
CA VAL A 28 11.00 -21.61 1.85
C VAL A 28 9.51 -21.52 2.17
N LEU A 29 8.69 -21.19 1.18
CA LEU A 29 7.23 -21.07 1.32
C LEU A 29 6.50 -22.41 1.23
N GLY A 30 7.14 -23.47 0.71
CA GLY A 30 6.53 -24.79 0.52
C GLY A 30 5.50 -24.81 -0.62
N ILE A 31 5.68 -23.98 -1.65
CA ILE A 31 4.75 -23.87 -2.78
C ILE A 31 5.46 -24.17 -4.11
N ALA A 32 4.68 -24.53 -5.14
CA ALA A 32 5.22 -24.70 -6.48
C ALA A 32 5.72 -23.37 -7.04
N ARG A 33 6.82 -23.40 -7.81
CA ARG A 33 7.39 -22.21 -8.45
C ARG A 33 6.38 -21.47 -9.34
N GLY A 34 5.56 -22.20 -10.09
CA GLY A 34 4.52 -21.62 -10.94
C GLY A 34 3.47 -20.86 -10.13
N THR A 35 3.10 -21.37 -8.95
CA THR A 35 2.19 -20.68 -8.02
C THR A 35 2.82 -19.38 -7.52
N LEU A 36 4.09 -19.40 -7.10
CA LEU A 36 4.78 -18.18 -6.66
C LEU A 36 4.86 -17.14 -7.79
N GLN A 37 5.23 -17.56 -9.01
CA GLN A 37 5.32 -16.65 -10.15
C GLN A 37 3.96 -15.99 -10.44
N ALA A 38 2.88 -16.77 -10.50
CA ALA A 38 1.54 -16.23 -10.73
C ALA A 38 1.10 -15.22 -9.64
N ARG A 39 1.56 -15.39 -8.39
CA ARG A 39 1.31 -14.44 -7.31
C ARG A 39 2.12 -13.15 -7.49
N LEU A 40 3.41 -13.25 -7.82
CA LEU A 40 4.27 -12.09 -8.09
C LEU A 40 3.73 -11.26 -9.25
N ASP A 41 3.44 -11.88 -10.39
CA ASP A 41 2.92 -11.20 -11.58
C ASP A 41 1.59 -10.48 -11.27
N ARG A 42 0.76 -11.06 -10.40
CA ARG A 42 -0.48 -10.45 -9.96
C ARG A 42 -0.21 -9.29 -8.99
N LEU A 43 0.68 -9.43 -8.02
CA LEU A 43 1.03 -8.36 -7.08
C LEU A 43 1.65 -7.15 -7.79
N GLU A 44 2.41 -7.38 -8.85
CA GLU A 44 2.90 -6.32 -9.74
C GLU A 44 1.76 -5.66 -10.52
N ARG A 45 0.90 -6.47 -11.17
CA ARG A 45 -0.26 -5.96 -11.94
C ARG A 45 -1.24 -5.15 -11.08
N ASP A 46 -1.45 -5.59 -9.84
CA ASP A 46 -2.34 -4.92 -8.88
C ASP A 46 -1.66 -3.71 -8.20
N GLY A 47 -0.40 -3.40 -8.54
CA GLY A 47 0.35 -2.25 -8.02
C GLY A 47 0.83 -2.40 -6.58
N VAL A 48 0.78 -3.60 -6.01
CA VAL A 48 1.31 -3.88 -4.66
C VAL A 48 2.85 -3.88 -4.68
N ILE A 49 3.44 -4.42 -5.75
CA ILE A 49 4.88 -4.31 -6.03
C ILE A 49 5.04 -3.21 -7.07
N THR A 50 5.59 -2.07 -6.66
CA THR A 50 5.78 -0.89 -7.53
C THR A 50 7.21 -0.77 -8.07
N GLY A 51 8.13 -1.63 -7.60
CA GLY A 51 9.51 -1.66 -8.09
C GLY A 51 10.40 -2.64 -7.31
N THR A 52 11.52 -2.99 -7.92
CA THR A 52 12.50 -3.98 -7.39
C THR A 52 13.89 -3.36 -7.20
N ALA A 53 13.98 -2.04 -7.25
CA ALA A 53 15.23 -1.31 -7.14
C ALA A 53 15.80 -1.36 -5.71
N PRO A 54 17.14 -1.32 -5.56
CA PRO A 54 17.74 -1.14 -4.24
C PRO A 54 17.36 0.21 -3.66
N SER A 55 17.23 0.27 -2.33
CA SER A 55 17.13 1.54 -1.62
C SER A 55 18.52 2.19 -1.54
N LEU A 56 18.61 3.45 -1.96
CA LEU A 56 19.83 4.24 -1.97
C LEU A 56 19.77 5.33 -0.90
N SER A 57 20.91 5.66 -0.30
CA SER A 57 21.01 6.75 0.68
C SER A 57 21.46 8.04 -0.03
N PRO A 58 20.63 9.11 -0.06
CA PRO A 58 21.04 10.39 -0.62
C PRO A 58 22.28 10.97 0.08
N ALA A 59 22.35 10.81 1.40
CA ALA A 59 23.51 11.24 2.18
C ALA A 59 24.81 10.55 1.75
N ALA A 60 24.77 9.24 1.49
CA ALA A 60 25.93 8.50 0.99
C ALA A 60 26.30 8.86 -0.46
N LEU A 61 25.36 9.42 -1.22
CA LEU A 61 25.59 9.96 -2.56
C LEU A 61 26.09 11.42 -2.55
N GLY A 62 26.32 12.00 -1.36
CA GLY A 62 26.82 13.37 -1.22
C GLY A 62 25.75 14.44 -0.99
N HIS A 63 24.50 14.05 -0.75
CA HIS A 63 23.37 14.95 -0.44
C HIS A 63 22.84 14.71 0.98
N PRO A 64 23.58 15.12 2.04
CA PRO A 64 23.21 14.84 3.42
C PRO A 64 22.06 15.71 3.96
N VAL A 65 21.79 16.85 3.34
CA VAL A 65 20.69 17.74 3.75
C VAL A 65 19.39 17.21 3.16
N LEU A 66 18.38 17.03 4.02
CA LEU A 66 17.03 16.69 3.62
C LEU A 66 16.11 17.85 3.99
N ALA A 67 15.31 18.32 3.05
CA ALA A 67 14.33 19.36 3.28
C ALA A 67 12.98 19.00 2.64
N PHE A 68 11.94 19.61 3.18
CA PHE A 68 10.60 19.59 2.63
C PHE A 68 10.28 20.99 2.12
N VAL A 69 9.90 21.11 0.86
CA VAL A 69 9.50 22.40 0.27
C VAL A 69 8.03 22.33 -0.10
N HIS A 70 7.23 23.14 0.57
CA HIS A 70 5.87 23.40 0.16
C HIS A 70 5.89 24.41 -0.99
N VAL A 71 5.17 24.12 -2.06
CA VAL A 71 5.06 24.96 -3.24
C VAL A 71 3.58 25.30 -3.46
N GLU A 72 3.28 26.60 -3.45
CA GLU A 72 1.99 27.15 -3.80
C GLU A 72 2.02 27.53 -5.28
N VAL A 73 1.02 27.10 -6.05
CA VAL A 73 0.97 27.28 -7.49
C VAL A 73 -0.25 28.10 -7.90
N THR A 74 -0.11 28.84 -8.99
CA THR A 74 -1.25 29.52 -9.60
C THR A 74 -2.26 28.48 -10.11
N GLN A 75 -3.55 28.76 -9.90
CA GLN A 75 -4.64 27.89 -10.34
C GLN A 75 -4.49 27.50 -11.82
N GLY A 76 -4.61 26.21 -12.12
CA GLY A 76 -4.53 25.67 -13.48
C GLY A 76 -3.11 25.39 -13.98
N ARG A 77 -2.06 25.60 -13.17
CA ARG A 77 -0.66 25.30 -13.54
C ARG A 77 -0.02 24.16 -12.74
N LEU A 78 -0.82 23.41 -11.97
CA LEU A 78 -0.33 22.35 -11.09
C LEU A 78 0.48 21.29 -11.86
N ASP A 79 -0.05 20.81 -12.98
CA ASP A 79 0.59 19.75 -13.77
C ASP A 79 1.90 20.26 -14.41
N GLU A 80 1.89 21.46 -14.98
CA GLU A 80 3.09 22.08 -15.58
C GLU A 80 4.19 22.32 -14.55
N VAL A 81 3.84 22.82 -13.36
CA VAL A 81 4.81 22.95 -12.26
C VAL A 81 5.30 21.57 -11.83
N GLY A 82 4.41 20.58 -11.73
CA GLY A 82 4.77 19.19 -11.42
C GLY A 82 5.81 18.62 -12.39
N ASP A 83 5.60 18.79 -13.70
CA ASP A 83 6.54 18.37 -14.73
C ASP A 83 7.89 19.10 -14.60
N ALA A 84 7.88 20.41 -14.35
CA ALA A 84 9.10 21.18 -14.15
C ALA A 84 9.88 20.75 -12.88
N LEU A 85 9.18 20.35 -11.81
CA LEU A 85 9.82 19.80 -10.62
C LEU A 85 10.49 18.45 -10.90
N ALA A 86 9.90 17.62 -11.76
CA ALA A 86 10.46 16.32 -12.11
C ALA A 86 11.81 16.42 -12.84
N GLU A 87 12.09 17.55 -13.49
CA GLU A 87 13.37 17.84 -14.14
C GLU A 87 14.48 18.23 -13.18
N VAL A 88 14.19 18.48 -11.89
CA VAL A 88 15.18 18.84 -10.85
C VAL A 88 15.62 17.57 -10.11
N PRO A 89 16.86 17.06 -10.32
CA PRO A 89 17.28 15.77 -9.78
C PRO A 89 17.26 15.67 -8.26
N GLU A 90 17.47 16.80 -7.57
CA GLU A 90 17.44 16.89 -6.12
C GLU A 90 16.04 16.75 -5.52
N ILE A 91 14.99 16.86 -6.33
CA ILE A 91 13.61 16.59 -5.94
C ILE A 91 13.36 15.08 -6.07
N VAL A 92 13.47 14.39 -4.95
CA VAL A 92 13.38 12.92 -4.95
C VAL A 92 11.94 12.41 -4.83
N GLU A 93 11.02 13.24 -4.34
CA GLU A 93 9.57 12.96 -4.31
C GLU A 93 8.79 14.29 -4.35
N ALA A 94 7.60 14.27 -4.95
CA ALA A 94 6.65 15.37 -4.92
C ALA A 94 5.22 14.82 -4.83
N PHE A 95 4.36 15.50 -4.09
CA PHE A 95 2.97 15.11 -3.88
C PHE A 95 2.06 16.33 -3.96
N SER A 96 0.89 16.18 -4.60
CA SER A 96 -0.20 17.14 -4.41
C SER A 96 -0.79 16.97 -3.01
N THR A 97 -0.94 18.08 -2.29
CA THR A 97 -1.43 18.06 -0.90
C THR A 97 -2.62 18.99 -0.71
N THR A 98 -3.50 18.62 0.22
CA THR A 98 -4.50 19.55 0.76
C THR A 98 -3.86 20.32 1.92
N GLY A 99 -3.93 21.66 1.93
CA GLY A 99 -3.39 22.47 3.04
C GLY A 99 -2.71 23.76 2.59
N GLY A 100 -1.68 24.20 3.34
CA GLY A 100 -0.99 25.49 3.17
C GLY A 100 -0.04 25.59 1.96
N GLY A 101 -0.15 24.65 1.01
CA GLY A 101 0.55 24.61 -0.27
C GLY A 101 -0.05 23.50 -1.14
N ASP A 102 0.06 23.66 -2.46
CA ASP A 102 -0.56 22.74 -3.42
C ASP A 102 0.30 21.51 -3.67
N LEU A 103 1.63 21.66 -3.57
CA LEU A 103 2.60 20.58 -3.69
C LEU A 103 3.51 20.54 -2.45
N LEU A 104 3.86 19.33 -2.02
CA LEU A 104 4.89 19.05 -1.03
C LEU A 104 6.00 18.25 -1.69
N THR A 105 7.20 18.80 -1.73
CA THR A 105 8.37 18.14 -2.32
C THR A 105 9.37 17.73 -1.24
N ARG A 106 10.04 16.60 -1.47
CA ARG A 106 11.17 16.13 -0.69
C ARG A 106 12.45 16.40 -1.48
N VAL A 107 13.29 17.27 -0.94
CA VAL A 107 14.48 17.79 -1.60
C VAL A 107 15.74 17.35 -0.84
N VAL A 108 16.77 16.91 -1.58
CA VAL A 108 18.07 16.54 -1.01
C VAL A 108 19.19 17.44 -1.52
N ALA A 109 20.04 17.95 -0.63
CA ALA A 109 21.08 18.92 -1.00
C ALA A 109 22.44 18.57 -0.38
N ARG A 110 23.51 19.08 -1.00
CA ARG A 110 24.90 18.90 -0.54
C ARG A 110 25.16 19.65 0.77
N ASP A 111 24.60 20.84 0.90
CA ASP A 111 24.67 21.71 2.06
C ASP A 111 23.51 22.74 2.04
N ASN A 112 23.48 23.66 3.00
CA ASN A 112 22.43 24.67 3.10
C ASN A 112 22.52 25.74 2.00
N ALA A 113 23.70 26.01 1.45
CA ALA A 113 23.85 26.98 0.35
C ALA A 113 23.25 26.39 -0.94
N HIS A 114 23.56 25.13 -1.23
CA HIS A 114 22.93 24.40 -2.32
C HIS A 114 21.42 24.30 -2.17
N LEU A 115 20.91 24.11 -0.93
CA LEU A 115 19.47 24.11 -0.69
C LEU A 115 18.83 25.47 -1.04
N GLU A 116 19.48 26.58 -0.69
CA GLU A 116 19.00 27.93 -1.06
C GLU A 116 18.97 28.09 -2.59
N ASP A 117 20.02 27.67 -3.30
CA ASP A 117 20.06 27.71 -4.78
C ASP A 117 18.91 26.91 -5.41
N LEU A 118 18.62 25.72 -4.86
CA LEU A 118 17.49 24.90 -5.30
C LEU A 118 16.15 25.59 -5.03
N VAL A 119 15.97 26.21 -3.86
CA VAL A 119 14.74 26.95 -3.54
C VAL A 119 14.56 28.15 -4.48
N GLN A 120 15.63 28.87 -4.82
CA GLN A 120 15.57 29.95 -5.81
C GLN A 120 15.20 29.42 -7.20
N THR A 121 15.74 28.25 -7.58
CA THR A 121 15.36 27.55 -8.81
C THR A 121 13.87 27.24 -8.81
N LEU A 122 13.33 26.72 -7.71
CA LEU A 122 11.90 26.43 -7.56
C LEU A 122 11.02 27.68 -7.68
N ILE A 123 11.42 28.78 -7.04
CA ILE A 123 10.70 30.06 -7.11
C ILE A 123 10.68 30.60 -8.55
N SER A 124 11.72 30.33 -9.35
CA SER A 124 11.80 30.77 -10.74
C SER A 124 10.90 29.99 -11.70
N ILE A 125 10.35 28.84 -11.27
CA ILE A 125 9.46 28.03 -12.11
C ILE A 125 8.17 28.82 -12.39
N PRO A 126 7.81 29.02 -13.68
CA PRO A 126 6.57 29.71 -14.03
C PRO A 126 5.35 29.03 -13.40
N GLY A 127 4.58 29.80 -12.63
CA GLY A 127 3.38 29.30 -11.96
C GLY A 127 3.59 29.02 -10.48
N VAL A 128 4.82 29.03 -9.97
CA VAL A 128 5.09 29.05 -8.54
C VAL A 128 4.83 30.45 -7.98
N VAL A 129 3.97 30.53 -6.97
CA VAL A 129 3.59 31.77 -6.29
C VAL A 129 4.43 31.97 -5.04
N ARG A 130 4.64 30.88 -4.29
CA ARG A 130 5.32 30.92 -3.00
C ARG A 130 5.94 29.57 -2.68
N THR A 131 7.04 29.61 -1.94
CA THR A 131 7.63 28.42 -1.33
C THR A 131 7.75 28.58 0.19
N ARG A 132 7.73 27.47 0.91
CA ARG A 132 8.07 27.37 2.33
C ARG A 132 8.93 26.14 2.55
N THR A 133 10.12 26.34 3.11
CA THR A 133 11.11 25.28 3.29
C THR A 133 11.23 24.87 4.76
N GLU A 134 11.27 23.56 5.01
CA GLU A 134 11.45 22.96 6.33
C GLU A 134 12.59 21.93 6.27
N VAL A 135 13.69 22.21 6.97
CA VAL A 135 14.85 21.31 6.98
C VAL A 135 14.66 20.19 8.00
N ALA A 136 14.81 18.95 7.54
CA ALA A 136 14.75 17.79 8.41
C ALA A 136 16.03 17.69 9.25
N LEU A 137 15.90 17.89 10.56
CA LEU A 137 17.05 17.80 11.47
C LEU A 137 17.55 16.37 11.65
N ARG A 138 16.62 15.41 11.67
CA ARG A 138 16.93 13.98 11.86
C ARG A 138 15.78 13.11 11.39
N GLU A 139 16.10 12.11 10.59
CA GLU A 139 15.16 11.03 10.28
C GLU A 139 14.92 10.18 11.54
N ARG A 140 13.68 10.17 12.04
CA ARG A 140 13.28 9.39 13.23
C ARG A 140 12.83 7.99 12.86
N VAL A 141 12.11 7.87 11.76
CA VAL A 141 11.62 6.60 11.22
C VAL A 141 11.87 6.63 9.72
N ARG A 142 12.73 5.72 9.26
CA ARG A 142 12.96 5.56 7.82
C ARG A 142 11.74 4.99 7.11
N TYR A 143 11.61 5.29 5.83
CA TYR A 143 10.61 4.64 4.98
C TYR A 143 10.79 3.11 5.06
N ARG A 144 9.73 2.42 5.47
CA ARG A 144 9.73 0.96 5.66
C ARG A 144 8.31 0.40 5.52
N LEU A 145 8.15 -0.63 4.69
CA LEU A 145 6.86 -1.30 4.50
C LEU A 145 6.72 -2.62 5.27
N LEU A 146 7.84 -3.21 5.72
CA LEU A 146 7.82 -4.51 6.40
C LEU A 146 6.85 -4.57 7.62
N PRO A 147 6.77 -3.55 8.49
CA PRO A 147 5.81 -3.56 9.61
C PRO A 147 4.35 -3.51 9.15
N LEU A 148 4.07 -2.77 8.07
CA LEU A 148 2.73 -2.65 7.49
C LEU A 148 2.31 -3.98 6.86
N VAL A 149 3.20 -4.60 6.09
CA VAL A 149 3.00 -5.96 5.53
C VAL A 149 2.71 -6.95 6.66
N ALA A 150 3.49 -6.94 7.75
CA ALA A 150 3.23 -7.81 8.90
C ALA A 150 1.88 -7.55 9.58
N ALA A 151 1.39 -6.31 9.60
CA ALA A 151 0.08 -5.96 10.14
C ALA A 151 -1.06 -6.47 9.24
N VAL A 152 -0.95 -6.29 7.93
CA VAL A 152 -1.93 -6.79 6.94
C VAL A 152 -2.07 -8.31 7.04
N GLY A 153 -0.95 -9.05 7.14
CA GLY A 153 -1.01 -10.52 7.28
C GLY A 153 -1.66 -11.02 8.57
N ARG A 154 -1.62 -10.24 9.66
CA ARG A 154 -2.35 -10.57 10.89
C ARG A 154 -3.86 -10.38 10.70
N ALA A 155 -4.28 -9.41 9.90
CA ALA A 155 -5.68 -9.12 9.62
C ALA A 155 -6.30 -10.08 8.57
N ALA A 156 -5.51 -10.61 7.64
CA ALA A 156 -5.98 -11.43 6.52
C ALA A 156 -6.54 -12.82 6.91
N GLY A 157 -6.39 -13.27 8.16
CA GLY A 157 -6.84 -14.60 8.61
C GLY A 157 -6.12 -15.77 7.90
N PRO A 158 -6.42 -17.03 8.27
CA PRO A 158 -5.90 -18.19 7.55
C PRO A 158 -6.48 -18.26 6.14
N THR A 159 -5.64 -18.49 5.13
CA THR A 159 -6.13 -18.78 3.77
C THR A 159 -7.04 -20.01 3.81
N PRO A 160 -8.26 -19.98 3.24
CA PRO A 160 -9.07 -21.18 3.12
C PRO A 160 -8.26 -22.23 2.38
N GLY A 161 -8.06 -23.40 3.00
CA GLY A 161 -7.33 -24.50 2.37
C GLY A 161 -7.97 -24.87 1.03
N PRO A 162 -7.20 -25.45 0.09
CA PRO A 162 -7.79 -26.03 -1.11
C PRO A 162 -8.85 -27.03 -0.65
N GLY A 163 -10.11 -26.75 -0.98
CA GLY A 163 -11.24 -27.53 -0.51
C GLY A 163 -11.00 -29.00 -0.76
N THR A 164 -10.79 -29.77 0.31
CA THR A 164 -11.02 -31.21 0.27
C THR A 164 -12.48 -31.38 -0.09
N GLY A 165 -12.74 -31.77 -1.33
CA GLY A 165 -14.07 -32.14 -1.80
C GLY A 165 -14.65 -33.17 -0.85
N GLY A 166 -15.57 -32.72 0.01
CA GLY A 166 -16.39 -33.59 0.82
C GLY A 166 -17.36 -34.29 -0.13
N GLY A 167 -17.00 -35.51 -0.53
CA GLY A 167 -17.97 -36.48 -1.03
C GLY A 167 -19.02 -36.67 0.05
N GLY A 168 -20.19 -36.05 -0.14
CA GLY A 168 -21.34 -36.29 0.72
C GLY A 168 -21.77 -37.75 0.59
N PRO A 169 -22.07 -38.46 1.69
CA PRO A 169 -22.64 -39.78 1.59
C PRO A 169 -24.04 -39.67 0.97
N THR A 170 -24.22 -40.33 -0.17
CA THR A 170 -25.52 -40.61 -0.78
C THR A 170 -26.33 -41.48 0.17
N GLY A 171 -27.26 -40.88 0.91
CA GLY A 171 -28.31 -41.60 1.64
C GLY A 171 -29.46 -41.97 0.69
N PRO A 172 -30.01 -43.20 0.74
CA PRO A 172 -31.09 -43.63 -0.12
C PRO A 172 -32.43 -43.05 0.32
N GLY A 173 -33.27 -42.72 -0.66
CA GLY A 173 -34.61 -42.17 -0.44
C GLY A 173 -35.67 -43.22 -0.11
N THR A 174 -36.66 -42.77 0.66
CA THR A 174 -38.04 -43.26 0.78
C THR A 174 -38.82 -42.03 1.30
N GLY A 175 -39.85 -41.44 0.68
CA GLY A 175 -40.94 -42.00 -0.11
C GLY A 175 -42.19 -42.06 0.79
N GLY A 176 -43.17 -41.15 0.61
CA GLY A 176 -44.55 -41.37 1.08
C GLY A 176 -45.32 -40.17 1.67
N GLY A 177 -46.25 -39.62 0.88
CA GLY A 177 -47.65 -39.33 1.24
C GLY A 177 -48.01 -38.28 2.32
N GLY A 178 -48.69 -37.19 1.92
CA GLY A 178 -49.52 -36.36 2.81
C GLY A 178 -50.92 -36.97 3.04
N PRO A 179 -51.99 -36.20 3.28
CA PRO A 179 -52.19 -34.95 4.03
C PRO A 179 -53.23 -35.15 5.18
N THR A 180 -53.50 -34.17 6.06
CA THR A 180 -54.84 -33.88 6.65
C THR A 180 -54.82 -32.79 7.74
N GLY A 181 -55.51 -31.68 7.48
CA GLY A 181 -56.65 -31.18 8.28
C GLY A 181 -56.42 -30.44 9.62
N PRO A 182 -57.31 -29.49 9.98
CA PRO A 182 -57.02 -28.41 10.93
C PRO A 182 -57.64 -28.60 12.33
N GLY A 183 -57.05 -27.95 13.34
CA GLY A 183 -57.57 -27.92 14.71
C GLY A 183 -57.48 -26.51 15.31
N THR A 184 -58.66 -25.97 15.60
CA THR A 184 -58.98 -24.64 16.13
C THR A 184 -58.75 -24.47 17.63
N GLY A 185 -58.54 -23.21 18.07
CA GLY A 185 -58.85 -22.72 19.42
C GLY A 185 -57.62 -22.27 20.21
N GLY A 186 -57.56 -21.11 20.86
CA GLY A 186 -58.53 -20.03 21.06
C GLY A 186 -57.89 -18.89 21.87
N ALA A 187 -58.60 -17.76 21.91
CA ALA A 187 -58.58 -16.62 22.86
C ALA A 187 -57.50 -16.61 23.97
N GLY A 188 -56.74 -15.54 24.17
CA GLY A 188 -57.23 -14.28 24.75
C GLY A 188 -56.33 -13.83 25.93
N PRO A 189 -56.52 -12.64 26.52
CA PRO A 189 -55.44 -11.64 26.68
C PRO A 189 -55.04 -11.28 28.13
N GLY A 190 -53.94 -10.51 28.28
CA GLY A 190 -53.57 -9.74 29.49
C GLY A 190 -52.16 -9.15 29.30
N GLY A 191 -51.96 -7.83 29.24
CA GLY A 191 -51.91 -6.92 30.41
C GLY A 191 -50.59 -7.13 31.16
N GLY A 192 -49.70 -6.19 31.41
CA GLY A 192 -49.71 -4.74 31.35
C GLY A 192 -48.32 -4.23 31.77
N ARG A 193 -48.27 -2.92 31.98
CA ARG A 193 -47.12 -2.04 32.18
C ARG A 193 -46.17 -2.41 33.33
N GLY A 194 -44.91 -2.04 33.16
CA GLY A 194 -43.89 -1.88 34.20
C GLY A 194 -42.69 -1.19 33.58
#